data_AF-A0A6H1P6X2-F1
#
_entry.id   AF-A0A6H1P6X2-F1
#
_cell.length_a   1.000
_cell.length_b   1.000
_cell.length_c   1.000
_cell.angle_alpha   90.00
_cell.angle_beta   90.00
_cell.angle_gamma   90.00
#
_symmetry.space_group_name_H-M   'P 1'
#
loop_
_entity.id
_entity.type
_entity.pdbx_description
1 polymer ?
#
loop_
_entity_poly.entity_id
_entity_poly.type
_entity_poly.pdbx_seq_one_letter_code
_entity_poly.pdbx_strand_id
1 'polypeptide(L)'
;MGSQKSFKKKGTIKQILKDHFHGFWEMHAEALPESVRKSIEETVLKAIKCGSRDLGYALYECKGCAEGDPEPVYVCFTCKSRFCHGCGKKYTERRLVDDHPQRNYL
;
A
#
# COMPACT_ATOMS: atom_id res chain seq x y z
N MET A 1 15.74 -28.13 12.89
CA MET A 1 15.51 -28.18 11.43
C MET A 1 14.46 -27.13 11.10
N GLY A 2 14.84 -26.11 10.31
CA GLY A 2 14.08 -24.87 10.15
C GLY A 2 12.73 -25.07 9.45
N SER A 3 11.67 -24.54 10.06
CA SER A 3 10.32 -24.52 9.49
C SER A 3 10.30 -23.58 8.29
N GLN A 4 10.06 -24.14 7.10
CA GLN A 4 9.95 -23.41 5.85
C GLN A 4 8.70 -22.52 5.88
N LYS A 5 8.88 -21.24 6.17
CA LYS A 5 7.80 -20.24 6.05
C LYS A 5 7.53 -20.00 4.57
N SER A 6 6.42 -20.51 4.06
CA SER A 6 5.90 -20.15 2.74
C SER A 6 5.54 -18.65 2.73
N PHE A 7 6.44 -17.83 2.20
CA PHE A 7 6.17 -16.41 1.96
C PHE A 7 5.23 -16.29 0.76
N LYS A 8 3.91 -16.17 1.02
CA LYS A 8 3.00 -15.66 -0.01
C LYS A 8 3.56 -14.30 -0.47
N LYS A 9 3.93 -14.18 -1.76
CA LYS A 9 4.49 -12.94 -2.35
C LYS A 9 3.48 -11.80 -2.28
N LYS A 10 3.35 -11.15 -1.11
CA LYS A 10 2.66 -9.88 -0.96
C LYS A 10 3.53 -8.82 -1.63
N GLY A 11 3.03 -8.17 -2.67
CA GLY A 11 3.69 -7.00 -3.27
C GLY A 11 4.25 -7.18 -4.68
N THR A 12 3.93 -8.24 -5.42
CA THR A 12 4.39 -8.42 -6.81
C THR A 12 4.08 -7.22 -7.70
N ILE A 13 2.87 -6.67 -7.65
CA ILE A 13 2.50 -5.47 -8.44
C ILE A 13 3.31 -4.24 -8.02
N LYS A 14 3.54 -4.05 -6.72
CA LYS A 14 4.36 -2.94 -6.20
C LYS A 14 5.80 -3.04 -6.72
N GLN A 15 6.33 -4.25 -6.78
CA GLN A 15 7.67 -4.51 -7.29
C GLN A 15 7.76 -4.28 -8.81
N ILE A 16 6.79 -4.78 -9.58
CA ILE A 16 6.69 -4.53 -11.03
C ILE A 16 6.67 -3.01 -11.33
N LEU A 17 5.87 -2.25 -10.58
CA LEU A 17 5.81 -0.79 -10.75
C LEU A 17 7.15 -0.13 -10.41
N LYS A 18 7.84 -0.57 -9.35
CA LYS A 18 9.18 -0.05 -9.03
C LYS A 18 10.20 -0.32 -10.12
N ASP A 19 10.18 -1.52 -10.69
CA ASP A 19 11.23 -1.98 -11.59
C ASP A 19 11.01 -1.47 -13.02
N HIS A 20 9.76 -1.25 -13.43
CA HIS A 20 9.44 -1.00 -14.84
C HIS A 20 8.78 0.36 -15.13
N PHE A 21 8.23 1.06 -14.13
CA PHE A 21 7.48 2.29 -14.41
C PHE A 21 8.34 3.39 -15.02
N HIS A 22 9.60 3.53 -14.59
CA HIS A 22 10.51 4.53 -15.15
C HIS A 22 10.71 4.35 -16.67
N GLY A 23 11.08 3.13 -17.10
CA GLY A 23 11.27 2.85 -18.52
C GLY A 23 9.97 3.00 -19.32
N PHE A 24 8.82 2.58 -18.76
CA PHE A 24 7.53 2.84 -19.38
C PHE A 24 7.27 4.35 -19.55
N TRP A 25 7.58 5.16 -18.53
CA TRP A 25 7.36 6.59 -18.55
C TRP A 25 8.19 7.28 -19.63
N GLU A 26 9.48 6.96 -19.73
CA GLU A 26 10.38 7.53 -20.75
C GLU A 26 9.92 7.21 -22.17
N MET A 27 9.40 6.00 -22.40
CA MET A 27 8.98 5.57 -23.74
C MET A 27 7.59 6.07 -24.13
N HIS A 28 6.68 6.28 -23.18
CA HIS A 28 5.26 6.44 -23.47
C HIS A 28 4.61 7.69 -22.90
N ALA A 29 5.27 8.45 -22.01
CA ALA A 29 4.67 9.64 -21.41
C ALA A 29 4.24 10.67 -22.46
N GLU A 30 5.03 10.86 -23.52
CA GLU A 30 4.73 11.84 -24.57
C GLU A 30 3.48 11.51 -25.40
N ALA A 31 3.12 10.23 -25.48
CA ALA A 31 1.89 9.80 -26.16
C ALA A 31 0.62 10.02 -25.31
N LEU A 32 0.76 10.31 -24.01
CA LEU A 32 -0.36 10.55 -23.11
C LEU A 32 -0.76 12.05 -23.11
N PRO A 33 -2.05 12.37 -22.94
CA PRO A 33 -2.48 13.76 -22.78
C PRO A 33 -1.76 14.43 -21.62
N GLU A 34 -1.19 15.61 -21.85
CA GLU A 34 -0.40 16.35 -20.86
C GLU A 34 -1.16 16.54 -19.53
N SER A 35 -2.47 16.79 -19.61
CA SER A 35 -3.35 17.00 -18.47
C SER A 35 -3.42 15.82 -17.49
N VAL A 36 -3.16 14.58 -17.95
CA VAL A 36 -3.21 13.39 -17.09
C VAL A 36 -1.85 12.88 -16.66
N ARG A 37 -0.75 13.33 -17.29
CA ARG A 37 0.60 12.81 -17.02
C ARG A 37 0.97 12.92 -15.54
N LYS A 38 0.83 14.12 -14.97
CA LYS A 38 1.10 14.35 -13.55
C LYS A 38 0.27 13.46 -12.62
N SER A 39 -1.02 13.28 -12.94
CA SER A 39 -1.92 12.43 -12.15
C SER A 39 -1.51 10.96 -12.18
N ILE A 40 -1.09 10.45 -13.34
CA ILE A 40 -0.61 9.07 -13.49
C ILE A 40 0.67 8.87 -12.69
N GLU A 41 1.66 9.75 -12.87
CA GLU A 41 2.93 9.69 -12.15
C GLU A 41 2.71 9.72 -10.63
N GLU A 42 1.95 10.69 -10.13
CA GLU A 42 1.62 10.79 -8.71
C GLU A 42 0.91 9.53 -8.18
N THR A 43 0.00 8.97 -8.97
CA THR A 43 -0.75 7.76 -8.59
C THR A 43 0.17 6.54 -8.49
N VAL A 44 1.07 6.36 -9.46
CA VAL A 44 2.01 5.24 -9.46
C VAL A 44 3.04 5.40 -8.34
N LEU A 45 3.60 6.59 -8.15
CA LEU A 45 4.52 6.88 -7.06
C LEU A 45 3.87 6.66 -5.68
N LYS A 46 2.61 7.07 -5.50
CA LYS A 46 1.85 6.78 -4.26
C LYS A 46 1.66 5.28 -4.03
N ALA A 47 1.41 4.49 -5.09
CA ALA A 47 1.30 3.04 -4.98
C ALA A 47 2.65 2.38 -4.65
N ILE A 48 3.74 2.86 -5.24
CA ILE A 48 5.12 2.43 -4.97
C ILE A 48 5.53 2.76 -3.51
N LYS A 49 5.10 3.89 -2.97
CA LYS A 49 5.39 4.32 -1.59
C LYS A 49 4.41 3.77 -0.56
N CYS A 50 3.34 3.10 -0.98
CA CYS A 50 2.28 2.62 -0.08
C CYS A 50 2.82 1.69 1.04
N GLY A 51 2.48 2.01 2.29
CA GLY A 51 2.88 1.21 3.45
C GLY A 51 4.36 1.34 3.79
N SER A 52 4.99 2.44 3.39
CA SER A 52 6.37 2.78 3.76
C SER A 52 6.39 4.10 4.54
N ARG A 53 7.54 4.42 5.13
CA ARG A 53 7.75 5.68 5.86
C ARG A 53 7.64 6.92 4.96
N ASP A 54 7.79 6.77 3.64
CA ASP A 54 7.68 7.86 2.65
C ASP A 54 6.30 8.52 2.60
N LEU A 55 5.25 7.83 3.06
CA LEU A 55 3.89 8.38 3.16
C LEU A 55 3.52 8.85 4.58
N GLY A 56 4.51 8.89 5.48
CA GLY A 56 4.31 9.12 6.90
C GLY A 56 4.02 7.85 7.70
N TYR A 57 4.17 7.96 9.01
CA TYR A 57 3.97 6.88 9.95
C TYR A 57 3.56 7.42 11.33
N ALA A 58 2.90 6.59 12.12
CA ALA A 58 2.76 6.80 13.55
C ALA A 58 3.85 6.01 14.29
N LEU A 59 4.45 6.64 15.29
CA LEU A 59 5.50 6.06 16.13
C LEU A 59 4.94 5.83 17.53
N TYR A 60 5.09 4.61 18.04
CA TYR A 60 4.67 4.24 19.38
C TYR A 60 5.88 3.78 20.17
N GLU A 61 6.17 4.46 21.28
CA GLU A 61 7.32 4.19 22.14
C GLU A 61 6.84 4.00 23.59
N CYS A 62 7.34 2.98 24.28
CA CYS A 62 7.14 2.87 25.73
C CYS A 62 8.06 3.87 26.44
N LYS A 63 7.55 4.65 27.40
CA LYS A 63 8.35 5.60 28.20
C LYS A 63 8.53 5.18 29.66
N GLY A 64 8.14 3.95 30.03
CA GLY A 64 8.07 3.55 31.44
C GLY A 64 8.16 2.04 31.70
N CYS A 65 8.74 1.28 30.78
CA CYS A 65 8.92 -0.15 30.94
C CYS A 65 10.21 -0.41 31.78
N ALA A 66 10.08 -1.03 32.95
CA ALA A 66 11.20 -1.29 33.87
C ALA A 66 12.08 -2.50 33.47
N GLU A 67 11.63 -3.30 32.50
CA GLU A 67 12.28 -4.53 32.05
C GLU A 67 12.44 -4.48 30.52
N GLY A 68 13.60 -3.97 30.10
CA GLY A 68 13.98 -3.79 28.69
C GLY A 68 13.29 -2.60 28.03
N ASP A 69 14.07 -1.73 27.38
CA ASP A 69 13.56 -0.68 26.50
C ASP A 69 12.96 -1.37 25.25
N PRO A 70 11.62 -1.43 25.07
CA PRO A 70 11.05 -2.12 23.93
C PRO A 70 11.24 -1.27 22.68
N GLU A 71 11.66 -1.92 21.59
CA GLU A 71 11.86 -1.24 20.31
C GLU A 71 10.59 -0.49 19.86
N PRO A 72 10.74 0.74 19.33
CA PRO A 72 9.62 1.55 18.91
C PRO A 72 8.85 0.91 17.74
N VAL A 73 7.52 0.97 17.82
CA VAL A 73 6.64 0.41 16.79
C VAL A 73 6.29 1.49 15.76
N TYR A 74 6.66 1.24 14.51
CA TYR A 74 6.32 2.09 13.37
C TYR A 74 5.10 1.55 12.63
N VAL A 75 4.02 2.34 12.60
CA VAL A 75 2.83 2.05 11.81
C VAL A 75 2.81 2.97 10.58
N CYS A 76 3.28 2.45 9.45
CA CYS A 76 3.34 3.21 8.20
C CYS A 76 1.95 3.41 7.57
N PHE A 77 1.68 4.61 7.06
CA PHE A 77 0.43 4.91 6.41
C PHE A 77 0.33 4.28 5.01
N THR A 78 -0.91 4.04 4.58
CA THR A 78 -1.22 3.49 3.26
C THR A 78 -1.76 4.57 2.35
N CYS A 79 -1.60 4.42 1.03
CA CYS A 79 -2.02 5.45 0.08
C CYS A 79 -3.54 5.57 -0.09
N LYS A 80 -4.32 4.61 0.40
CA LYS A 80 -5.80 4.55 0.30
C LYS A 80 -6.35 4.65 -1.14
N SER A 81 -5.50 4.50 -2.16
CA SER A 81 -5.88 4.59 -3.56
C SER A 81 -6.43 3.27 -4.09
N ARG A 82 -7.45 3.33 -4.95
CA ARG A 82 -8.02 2.18 -5.66
C ARG A 82 -7.03 1.51 -6.60
N PHE A 83 -6.08 2.27 -7.14
CA PHE A 83 -5.05 1.77 -8.06
C PHE A 83 -4.04 0.85 -7.35
N CYS A 84 -3.73 1.13 -6.09
CA CYS A 84 -2.82 0.29 -5.33
C CYS A 84 -3.49 -1.06 -5.03
N HIS A 85 -2.95 -2.16 -5.54
CA HIS A 85 -3.52 -3.51 -5.36
C HIS A 85 -3.86 -3.83 -3.89
N GLY A 86 -2.98 -3.47 -2.94
CA GLY A 86 -3.21 -3.71 -1.52
C GLY A 86 -4.33 -2.85 -0.90
N CYS A 87 -4.46 -1.59 -1.31
CA CYS A 87 -5.50 -0.68 -0.81
C CYS A 87 -6.83 -0.87 -1.52
N GLY A 88 -6.79 -1.01 -2.85
CA GLY A 88 -7.95 -1.23 -3.70
C GLY A 88 -8.71 -2.50 -3.36
N LYS A 89 -8.01 -3.61 -3.04
CA LYS A 89 -8.67 -4.85 -2.59
C LYS A 89 -9.52 -4.62 -1.34
N LYS A 90 -8.95 -4.00 -0.31
CA LYS A 90 -9.66 -3.66 0.94
C LYS A 90 -10.86 -2.75 0.70
N TYR A 91 -10.72 -1.83 -0.25
CA TYR A 91 -11.79 -0.90 -0.61
C TYR A 91 -12.95 -1.61 -1.32
N THR A 92 -12.67 -2.55 -2.22
CA THR A 92 -13.70 -3.41 -2.83
C THR A 92 -14.39 -4.28 -1.79
N GLU A 93 -13.62 -4.93 -0.90
CA GLU A 93 -14.16 -5.75 0.18
C GLU A 93 -15.10 -4.95 1.09
N ARG A 94 -14.72 -3.72 1.48
CA ARG A 94 -15.55 -2.84 2.30
C ARG A 94 -16.90 -2.55 1.64
N ARG A 95 -16.92 -2.23 0.34
CA ARG A 95 -18.18 -1.99 -0.37
C ARG A 95 -19.10 -3.19 -0.41
N LEU A 96 -18.57 -4.40 -0.52
CA LEU A 96 -19.41 -5.60 -0.50
C LEU A 96 -20.13 -5.80 0.83
N VAL A 97 -19.54 -5.32 1.93
CA VAL A 97 -20.16 -5.36 3.27
C VAL A 97 -21.16 -4.21 3.44
N ASP A 98 -20.87 -3.01 2.92
CA ASP A 98 -21.75 -1.85 3.03
C ASP A 98 -22.99 -1.95 2.11
N ASP A 99 -22.86 -2.52 0.90
CA ASP A 99 -23.96 -2.65 -0.09
C ASP A 99 -24.84 -3.90 0.14
N HIS A 100 -24.46 -4.75 1.10
CA HIS A 100 -25.24 -5.92 1.49
C HIS A 100 -25.34 -5.98 3.03
N PRO A 101 -26.21 -5.17 3.66
CA PRO A 101 -26.54 -5.39 5.05
C PRO A 101 -27.11 -6.81 5.13
N GLN A 102 -26.44 -7.69 5.85
CA GLN A 102 -26.94 -9.04 6.06
C GLN A 102 -28.37 -8.95 6.57
N ARG A 103 -29.33 -9.33 5.71
CA ARG A 103 -30.70 -9.63 6.12
C ARG A 103 -30.61 -10.71 7.21
N ASN A 104 -31.18 -10.35 8.35
CA ASN A 104 -31.65 -11.21 9.43
C ASN A 104 -30.59 -11.70 10.44
N TYR A 105 -30.47 -10.94 11.52
CA TYR A 105 -30.54 -11.53 12.86
C TYR A 105 -32.02 -11.68 13.23
N LEU A 106 -32.53 -12.91 13.13
CA LEU A 106 -33.63 -13.46 13.92
C LEU A 106 -33.14 -14.82 14.45
#